data_AF-A0A7W7W352-F1
#
_entry.id   AF-A0A7W7W352-F1
#
_cell.length_a   1.000
_cell.length_b   1.000
_cell.length_c   1.000
_cell.angle_alpha   90.00
_cell.angle_beta   90.00
_cell.angle_gamma   90.00
#
_symmetry.space_group_name_H-M   'P 1'
#
loop_
_entity.id
_entity.type
_entity.pdbx_description
1 polymer ?
#
loop_
_entity_poly.entity_id
_entity_poly.type
_entity_poly.pdbx_seq_one_letter_code
_entity_poly.pdbx_strand_id
1 'polypeptide(L)' 'MLRECLRHGGHKTRVARSAHLSRATLYDRLAAIEELLDVDLSDPETVTSLHVAVMAHEMRQ' A
#
# COMPACT_ATOMS: atom_id res chain seq x y z
N MET A 1 -4.48 4.85 4.57
CA MET A 1 -4.56 4.29 3.20
C MET A 1 -3.46 3.26 2.97
N LEU A 2 -2.17 3.61 2.96
CA LEU A 2 -1.09 2.63 2.73
C LEU A 2 -1.11 1.45 3.72
N ARG A 3 -1.27 1.70 5.02
CA ARG A 3 -1.46 0.64 6.03
C ARG A 3 -2.59 -0.33 5.69
N GLU A 4 -3.73 0.21 5.25
CA GLU A 4 -4.90 -0.59 4.89
C GLU A 4 -4.67 -1.39 3.61
N CYS A 5 -3.89 -0.84 2.66
CA CYS A 5 -3.41 -1.58 1.50
C CYS A 5 -2.54 -2.77 1.89
N LEU A 6 -1.58 -2.53 2.78
CA LEU A 6 -0.61 -3.55 3.21
C LEU A 6 -1.29 -4.64 4.06
N ARG A 7 -2.27 -4.29 4.92
CA ARG A 7 -3.08 -5.28 5.67
C ARG A 7 -3.92 -6.20 4.79
N HIS A 8 -4.21 -5.81 3.54
CA HIS A 8 -4.93 -6.64 2.58
C HIS A 8 -4.03 -7.37 1.57
N GLY A 9 -2.71 -7.36 1.79
CA GLY A 9 -1.74 -8.08 0.95
C GLY A 9 -1.57 -7.47 -0.43
N GLY A 10 -1.72 -6.14 -0.59
CA GLY A 10 -1.49 -5.47 -1.87
C GLY A 10 -2.57 -5.70 -2.92
N HIS A 11 -3.68 -6.39 -2.59
CA HIS A 11 -4.81 -6.57 -3.50
C HIS A 11 -5.49 -5.22 -3.81
N LYS A 12 -5.00 -4.54 -4.86
CA LYS A 12 -5.42 -3.20 -5.33
C LYS A 12 -6.96 -3.09 -5.44
N THR A 13 -7.66 -4.18 -5.80
CA THR A 13 -9.12 -4.29 -5.89
C THR A 13 -9.88 -4.31 -4.56
N ARG A 14 -9.32 -4.89 -3.48
CA ARG A 14 -9.98 -4.90 -2.15
C ARG A 14 -9.83 -3.57 -1.43
N VAL A 15 -8.71 -2.88 -1.63
CA VAL A 15 -8.46 -1.54 -1.07
C VAL A 15 -9.43 -0.51 -1.65
N ALA A 16 -9.69 -0.56 -2.96
CA ALA A 16 -10.65 0.32 -3.63
C ALA A 16 -12.04 0.32 -3.00
N ARG A 17 -12.47 -0.83 -2.47
CA ARG A 17 -13.78 -1.00 -1.85
C ARG A 17 -13.80 -0.52 -0.38
N SER A 18 -12.67 -0.58 0.31
CA SER A 18 -12.53 -0.24 1.73
C SER A 18 -12.34 1.27 1.97
N ALA A 19 -11.68 1.98 1.04
CA ALA A 19 -11.26 3.36 1.27
C ALA A 19 -12.33 4.45 1.00
N HIS A 20 -13.55 4.10 0.58
CA HIS A 20 -14.58 5.06 0.10
C HIS A 20 -14.07 6.06 -0.98
N LEU A 21 -12.99 5.72 -1.67
CA LEU A 21 -12.40 6.52 -2.74
C LEU A 21 -12.88 6.03 -4.11
N SER A 22 -12.94 6.95 -5.07
CA SER A 22 -13.04 6.54 -6.47
C SER A 22 -11.82 5.68 -6.85
N ARG A 23 -12.01 4.75 -7.80
CA ARG A 23 -10.91 3.90 -8.29
C ARG A 23 -9.74 4.73 -8.84
N ALA A 24 -10.03 5.81 -9.56
CA ALA A 24 -9.01 6.71 -10.12
C ALA A 24 -8.14 7.33 -9.00
N THR A 25 -8.77 7.95 -8.01
CA THR A 25 -8.07 8.57 -6.88
C THR A 25 -7.25 7.56 -6.08
N LEU A 26 -7.73 6.31 -5.98
CA LEU A 26 -6.95 5.25 -5.34
C LEU A 26 -5.67 4.96 -6.11
N TYR A 27 -5.77 4.77 -7.43
CA TYR A 27 -4.63 4.46 -8.27
C TYR A 27 -3.63 5.61 -8.32
N ASP A 28 -4.08 6.86 -8.43
CA ASP A 28 -3.19 8.04 -8.41
C ASP A 28 -2.36 8.10 -7.13
N ARG A 29 -3.00 7.82 -5.98
CA ARG A 29 -2.32 7.79 -4.69
C ARG A 29 -1.36 6.60 -4.55
N LEU A 30 -1.67 5.45 -5.15
CA LEU A 30 -0.76 4.30 -5.16
C LEU A 30 0.46 4.60 -6.04
N ALA A 31 0.25 5.16 -7.23
CA ALA A 31 1.32 5.56 -8.14
C ALA A 31 2.25 6.58 -7.49
N ALA A 32 1.70 7.58 -6.79
CA ALA A 32 2.51 8.55 -6.04
C ALA A 32 3.36 7.89 -4.93
N ILE A 33 2.90 6.78 -4.33
CA ILE A 33 3.68 6.04 -3.32
C ILE A 33 4.74 5.17 -3.99
N GLU A 34 4.40 4.49 -5.09
CA GLU A 34 5.34 3.72 -5.92
C GLU A 34 6.50 4.63 -6.38
N GLU A 35 6.21 5.84 -6.83
CA GLU A 35 7.20 6.84 -7.25
C GLU A 35 8.03 7.37 -6.07
N LEU A 36 7.39 7.73 -4.96
CA LEU A 36 8.10 8.28 -3.80
C LEU A 36 9.06 7.28 -3.15
N LEU A 37 8.70 6.00 -3.15
CA LEU A 37 9.48 4.94 -2.52
C LEU A 37 10.36 4.16 -3.50
N ASP A 38 10.23 4.41 -4.81
CA ASP A 38 10.87 3.66 -5.89
C ASP A 38 10.62 2.13 -5.79
N VAL A 39 9.34 1.76 -5.66
CA VAL A 39 8.90 0.37 -5.45
C VAL A 39 7.73 -0.01 -6.36
N ASP A 40 7.57 -1.30 -6.63
CA ASP A 40 6.41 -1.84 -7.34
C ASP A 40 5.40 -2.45 -6.34
N LEU A 41 4.29 -1.75 -6.07
CA LEU A 41 3.24 -2.26 -5.17
C LEU A 41 2.35 -3.33 -5.83
N SER A 42 2.64 -3.75 -7.07
CA SER A 42 2.07 -4.96 -7.68
C SER A 42 2.89 -6.22 -7.39
N ASP A 43 4.15 -6.09 -6.98
CA ASP A 43 5.01 -7.20 -6.59
C ASP A 43 4.70 -7.68 -5.16
N PRO A 44 4.31 -8.97 -4.98
CA PRO A 44 4.01 -9.53 -3.66
C PRO A 44 5.19 -9.47 -2.66
N GLU A 45 6.43 -9.60 -3.14
CA GLU A 45 7.62 -9.55 -2.28
C GLU A 45 7.84 -8.14 -1.74
N THR A 46 7.75 -7.13 -2.60
CA THR A 46 7.77 -5.70 -2.25
C THR A 46 6.69 -5.35 -1.23
N VAL A 47 5.44 -5.76 -1.48
CA VAL A 47 4.32 -5.49 -0.55
C VAL A 47 4.55 -6.13 0.81
N THR A 48 5.03 -7.37 0.85
CA THR A 48 5.33 -8.08 2.10
C THR A 48 6.44 -7.38 2.89
N SER A 49 7.53 -7.02 2.20
CA SER A 49 8.66 -6.31 2.79
C SER A 49 8.26 -4.95 3.35
N LEU A 50 7.45 -4.18 2.60
CA LEU A 50 6.93 -2.90 3.05
C LEU A 50 5.98 -3.03 4.24
N HIS A 51 5.16 -4.09 4.29
CA HIS A 51 4.31 -4.38 5.45
C HIS A 51 5.14 -4.60 6.72
N VAL A 52 6.20 -5.41 6.63
CA VAL A 52 7.12 -5.66 7.74
C VAL A 52 7.84 -4.38 8.17
N ALA A 53 8.33 -3.57 7.22
CA ALA A 53 9.01 -2.32 7.51
C ALA A 53 8.13 -1.33 8.28
N VAL A 54 6.85 -1.23 7.90
CA VAL A 54 5.86 -0.40 8.61
C VAL A 54 5.63 -0.91 10.03
N MET A 55 5.43 -2.23 10.22
CA MET A 55 5.29 -2.81 11.57
C MET A 55 6.52 -2.55 12.45
N ALA A 56 7.73 -2.74 11.91
CA ALA A 56 8.97 -2.51 12.63
C ALA A 56 9.23 -1.02 12.95
N HIS A 57 8.72 -0.10 12.13
CA HIS A 57 8.77 1.33 12.43
C HIS A 57 7.83 1.70 13.59
N GLU A 58 6.64 1.11 13.64
CA GLU A 58 5.67 1.33 14.72
C GLU A 58 6.17 0.84 16.07
N MET A 59 6.84 -0.31 16.11
CA MET A 59 7.41 -0.83 17.35
C MET A 59 8.54 0.04 17.93
N ARG A 60 9.11 0.94 17.12
CA ARG A 60 10.19 1.86 17.53
C ARG A 60 9.70 3.24 17.95
N GLN A 61 8.41 3.53 17.77
CA GLN A 61 7.75 4.79 18.15
C GLN A 61 6.94 4.58 19.43
#